data_AF-A0A8J5INN9-F1
#
_entry.id   AF-A0A8J5INN9-F1
#
_cell.length_a   1.000
_cell.length_b   1.000
_cell.length_c   1.000
_cell.angle_alpha   90.00
_cell.angle_beta   90.00
_cell.angle_gamma   90.00
#
_symmetry.space_group_name_H-M   'P 1'
#
loop_
_entity.id
_entity.type
_entity.pdbx_description
1 polymer ?
#
loop_
_entity_poly.entity_id
_entity_poly.type
_entity_poly.pdbx_seq_one_letter_code
_entity_poly.pdbx_strand_id
1 'polypeptide(L)' 'MQIQVFQELYKHTSPNAFRRIWMGPSVLSKSDPMYGALEEYTLWYAAHRGGKDTLVRVKSLLAKDDIYAALDTAGKI' A
#
# COMPACT_ATOMS: atom_id res chain seq x y z
N MET A 1 -7.29 5.21 15.12
CA MET A 1 -5.91 4.83 15.52
C MET A 1 -4.97 4.61 14.33
N GLN A 2 -5.40 4.04 13.20
CA GLN A 2 -4.52 3.78 12.03
C GLN A 2 -3.99 5.02 11.27
N ILE A 3 -4.73 6.13 11.24
CA ILE A 3 -4.33 7.30 10.42
C ILE A 3 -3.01 7.93 10.90
N GLN A 4 -2.79 8.05 12.21
CA GLN A 4 -1.53 8.60 12.75
C GLN A 4 -0.34 7.69 12.44
N VAL A 5 -0.53 6.36 12.50
CA VAL A 5 0.51 5.38 12.13
C VAL A 5 0.85 5.50 10.65
N PHE A 6 -0.15 5.60 9.78
CA PHE A 6 0.08 5.78 8.34
C PHE A 6 0.72 7.14 8.01
N GLN A 7 0.37 8.20 8.75
CA GLN A 7 1.02 9.51 8.60
C GLN A 7 2.51 9.47 8.96
N GLU A 8 2.89 8.79 10.05
CA GLU A 8 4.30 8.61 10.39
C GLU A 8 5.02 7.71 9.36
N LEU A 9 4.41 6.59 8.96
CA LEU A 9 4.97 5.74 7.91
C LEU A 9 5.14 6.47 6.58
N TYR A 10 4.22 7.38 6.24
CA TYR A 10 4.25 8.20 5.03
C TYR A 10 5.43 9.15 4.98
N LYS A 11 5.82 9.74 6.12
CA LYS A 11 6.98 10.63 6.20
C LYS A 11 8.29 9.91 5.87
N HIS A 12 8.33 8.59 6.05
CA HIS A 12 9.56 7.82 6.01
C HIS A 12 9.61 6.76 4.91
N THR A 13 8.47 6.32 4.37
CA THR A 13 8.40 5.13 3.51
C THR A 13 7.32 5.23 2.44
N SER A 14 7.57 4.69 1.25
CA SER A 14 6.50 4.37 0.28
C SER A 14 5.91 2.97 0.59
N PRO A 15 4.74 2.60 0.04
CA PRO A 15 4.17 1.27 0.26
C PRO A 15 5.12 0.13 -0.14
N ASN A 16 5.87 0.33 -1.22
CA ASN A 16 6.90 -0.60 -1.68
C ASN A 16 8.09 -0.70 -0.70
N ALA A 17 8.51 0.42 -0.11
CA ALA A 17 9.56 0.42 0.91
C ALA A 17 9.08 -0.24 2.21
N PHE A 18 7.86 0.06 2.65
CA PHE A 18 7.21 -0.56 3.80
C PHE A 18 7.16 -2.09 3.65
N ARG A 19 6.70 -2.60 2.50
CA ARG A 19 6.73 -4.04 2.21
C ARG A 19 8.14 -4.63 2.37
N ARG A 20 9.16 -4.03 1.76
CA ARG A 20 10.52 -4.56 1.80
C ARG A 20 11.11 -4.60 3.21
N ILE A 21 10.83 -3.58 4.02
CA ILE A 21 11.37 -3.45 5.38
C ILE A 21 10.66 -4.41 6.34
N TRP A 22 9.33 -4.50 6.27
CA TRP A 22 8.53 -5.15 7.30
C TRP A 22 8.04 -6.54 6.95
N MET A 23 7.93 -6.87 5.66
CA MET A 23 7.37 -8.15 5.19
C MET A 23 8.40 -9.01 4.43
N GLY A 24 9.59 -8.46 4.15
CA GLY A 24 10.68 -9.18 3.51
C GLY A 24 10.43 -9.51 2.02
N PRO A 25 11.28 -10.36 1.42
CA PRO A 25 11.20 -10.69 -0.01
C PRO A 25 10.09 -11.70 -0.34
N SER A 26 9.43 -12.29 0.65
CA SER A 26 8.47 -13.37 0.49
C SER A 26 7.19 -12.95 -0.25
N VAL A 27 6.52 -13.95 -0.82
CA VAL A 27 5.21 -13.78 -1.46
C VAL A 27 4.19 -13.40 -0.39
N LEU A 28 3.48 -12.31 -0.66
CA LEU A 28 2.44 -11.81 0.22
C LEU A 28 1.18 -12.67 0.10
N SER A 29 0.86 -13.41 1.17
CA SER A 29 -0.42 -14.10 1.26
C SER A 29 -1.45 -13.19 1.91
N LYS A 30 -2.71 -13.24 1.43
CA LYS A 30 -3.86 -12.63 2.12
C LYS A 30 -4.09 -13.17 3.52
N SER A 31 -3.57 -14.37 3.81
CA SER A 31 -3.61 -14.98 5.15
C SER A 31 -2.66 -14.28 6.13
N ASP A 32 -1.71 -13.48 5.64
CA ASP A 32 -0.75 -12.77 6.47
C ASP A 32 -1.45 -11.58 7.17
N PRO A 33 -1.36 -11.48 8.51
CA PRO A 33 -1.94 -10.36 9.25
C PRO A 33 -1.45 -8.99 8.76
N MET A 34 -0.23 -8.90 8.22
CA MET A 34 0.34 -7.66 7.71
C MET A 34 -0.17 -7.30 6.32
N TYR A 35 -0.81 -8.23 5.60
CA TYR A 35 -1.36 -7.98 4.27
C TYR A 35 -2.43 -6.87 4.31
N GLY A 36 -3.38 -6.95 5.26
CA GLY A 36 -4.42 -5.94 5.40
C GLY A 36 -3.86 -4.55 5.73
N ALA A 37 -2.84 -4.49 6.60
CA ALA A 37 -2.18 -3.23 6.94
C ALA A 37 -1.46 -2.62 5.73
N LEU A 38 -0.85 -3.45 4.89
CA LEU A 38 -0.21 -3.01 3.65
C LEU A 38 -1.25 -2.50 2.64
N GLU A 39 -2.37 -3.20 2.45
CA GLU A 39 -3.46 -2.75 1.56
C GLU A 39 -4.01 -1.39 1.99
N GLU A 40 -4.35 -1.25 3.27
CA GLU A 40 -4.89 -0.01 3.82
C GLU A 40 -3.89 1.14 3.70
N TYR A 41 -2.61 0.88 3.98
CA TYR A 41 -1.56 1.88 3.81
C TYR A 41 -1.41 2.29 2.34
N THR A 42 -1.47 1.33 1.42
CA THR A 42 -1.36 1.57 -0.03
C THR A 42 -2.51 2.43 -0.54
N LEU A 43 -3.73 2.15 -0.09
CA LEU A 43 -4.93 2.94 -0.41
C LEU A 43 -4.83 4.36 0.16
N TRP A 44 -4.44 4.48 1.43
CA TRP A 44 -4.26 5.77 2.08
C TRP A 44 -3.19 6.60 1.37
N TYR A 45 -2.05 6.00 1.04
CA TYR A 45 -0.94 6.65 0.33
C TYR A 45 -1.38 7.15 -1.05
N ALA A 46 -2.09 6.31 -1.82
CA ALA A 46 -2.61 6.67 -3.13
C ALA A 46 -3.61 7.83 -3.07
N ALA A 47 -4.51 7.81 -2.07
CA ALA A 47 -5.47 8.88 -1.86
C ALA A 47 -4.78 10.20 -1.50
N HIS A 48 -3.73 10.15 -0.68
CA HIS A 48 -3.07 11.34 -0.15
C HIS A 48 -2.09 11.97 -1.15
N ARG A 49 -1.32 11.16 -1.88
CA ARG A 49 -0.25 11.64 -2.77
C ARG A 49 -0.67 11.68 -4.24
N GLY A 50 -1.44 10.70 -4.69
CA GLY A 50 -1.81 10.53 -6.10
C GLY A 50 -3.18 11.01 -6.49
N GLY A 51 -3.99 11.45 -5.52
CA GLY A 51 -5.35 11.91 -5.76
C GLY A 51 -6.30 10.81 -6.21
N LYS A 52 -7.47 11.24 -6.69
CA LYS A 52 -8.64 10.37 -6.91
C LYS A 52 -8.40 9.30 -7.98
N ASP A 53 -7.74 9.64 -9.08
CA ASP A 53 -7.52 8.70 -10.19
C ASP A 53 -6.54 7.57 -9.80
N THR A 54 -5.47 7.92 -9.10
CA THR A 54 -4.52 6.93 -8.58
C THR A 54 -5.21 6.00 -7.58
N LEU A 55 -6.03 6.54 -6.68
CA LEU A 55 -6.80 5.74 -5.72
C LEU A 55 -7.74 4.74 -6.42
N VAL A 56 -8.46 5.19 -7.46
CA VAL A 56 -9.36 4.31 -8.23
C VAL A 56 -8.58 3.18 -8.90
N ARG A 57 -7.43 3.50 -9.49
CA ARG A 57 -6.57 2.49 -10.14
C ARG A 57 -6.03 1.47 -9.14
N VAL A 58 -5.55 1.93 -7.98
CA VAL A 58 -5.06 1.06 -6.90
C VAL A 58 -6.18 0.14 -6.40
N LYS A 59 -7.39 0.67 -6.13
CA LYS A 59 -8.55 -0.15 -5.75
C LYS A 59 -8.87 -1.23 -6.78
N SER A 60 -8.83 -0.90 -8.07
CA SER A 60 -9.07 -1.87 -9.14
C SER A 60 -8.02 -2.98 -9.20
N LEU A 61 -6.77 -2.71 -8.83
CA LEU A 61 -5.69 -3.70 -8.80
C LEU A 61 -5.81 -4.63 -7.60
N LEU A 62 -6.13 -4.08 -6.42
CA LEU A 62 -6.41 -4.86 -5.21
C LEU A 62 -7.61 -5.79 -5.40
N ALA A 63 -8.67 -5.33 -6.06
CA ALA A 63 -9.83 -6.17 -6.38
C ALA A 63 -9.51 -7.35 -7.34
N LYS A 64 -8.36 -7.30 -8.03
CA LYS A 64 -7.84 -8.38 -8.90
C LYS A 64 -6.77 -9.21 -8.21
N ASP A 65 -6.56 -9.02 -6.91
CA ASP A 65 -5.52 -9.65 -6.09
C ASP A 65 -4.09 -9.33 -6.55
N ASP A 66 -3.92 -8.24 -7.29
CA ASP A 66 -2.62 -7.77 -7.78
C ASP A 66 -2.02 -6.72 -6.85
N ILE A 67 -1.63 -7.17 -5.64
CA ILE A 67 -1.02 -6.31 -4.62
C ILE A 67 0.28 -5.68 -5.12
N TYR A 68 1.08 -6.39 -5.91
CA TYR A 68 2.35 -5.86 -6.40
C TYR A 68 2.14 -4.71 -7.38
N ALA A 69 1.21 -4.85 -8.33
CA ALA A 69 0.89 -3.73 -9.22
C ALA A 69 0.23 -2.57 -8.46
N ALA A 70 -0.57 -2.85 -7.42
CA ALA A 70 -1.17 -1.83 -6.59
C ALA A 70 -0.11 -1.00 -5.85
N LEU A 71 0.88 -1.65 -5.24
CA LEU A 71 2.02 -0.99 -4.59
C LEU A 71 2.84 -0.16 -5.57
N ASP A 72 3.11 -0.71 -6.76
CA ASP A 72 3.85 -0.02 -7.81
C ASP A 72 3.11 1.21 -8.30
N THR A 73 1.80 1.09 -8.50
CA THR A 73 0.94 2.20 -8.92
C THR A 73 0.90 3.30 -7.85
N ALA A 74 0.77 2.91 -6.58
CA ALA A 74 0.80 3.84 -5.45
C ALA A 74 2.20 4.44 -5.19
N GLY A 75 3.28 3.81 -5.68
CA GLY A 75 4.66 4.27 -5.48
C GLY A 75 5.20 5.16 -6.61
N LYS A 76 4.60 5.11 -7.80
CA LYS A 76 5.03 5.85 -9.02
C LYS A 76 4.54 7.31 -9.09
N ILE A 77 3.94 7.79 -8.00
CA ILE A 77 3.38 9.14 -7.82
C ILE A 77 4.37 10.09 -7.18
#